data_AF-A0A2S7NSG6-F1
#
_entry.id   AF-A0A2S7NSG6-F1
#
_cell.length_a   1.000
_cell.length_b   1.000
_cell.length_c   1.000
_cell.angle_alpha   90.00
_cell.angle_beta   90.00
_cell.angle_gamma   90.00
#
_symmetry.space_group_name_H-M   'P 1'
#
loop_
_entity.id
_entity.type
_entity.pdbx_description
1 polymer ?
#
loop_
_entity_poly.entity_id
_entity_poly.type
_entity_poly.pdbx_seq_one_letter_code
_entity_poly.pdbx_strand_id
1 'polypeptide(L)'
;MAGCIGFPDLHPKHGPLVRVGPNHISASSPEALRIIHVEKLRISPMYGILQPQLDGAILHNLFSTQDVGYHTMHKRAIGGLYTIPALKYTQVKIARCTALFPQRLKEFTRFQPAVINMSATILLVRFSYRSNLFQADWIPRDRLRCARHL
;
A
#
# COMPACT_ATOMS: atom_id res chain seq x y z
N MET A 1 28.59 -17.09 -16.51
CA MET A 1 27.59 -16.58 -15.54
C MET A 1 27.58 -15.06 -15.63
N ALA A 2 26.80 -14.48 -16.56
CA ALA A 2 26.64 -13.03 -16.59
C ALA A 2 25.83 -12.62 -15.36
N GLY A 3 26.46 -11.97 -14.38
CA GLY A 3 25.76 -11.45 -13.21
C GLY A 3 24.71 -10.45 -13.64
N CYS A 4 23.48 -10.62 -13.19
CA CYS A 4 22.40 -9.66 -13.43
C CYS A 4 22.81 -8.31 -12.82
N ILE A 5 23.22 -7.36 -13.64
CA ILE A 5 23.54 -6.00 -13.22
C ILE A 5 22.22 -5.35 -12.78
N GLY A 6 22.12 -4.96 -11.51
CA GLY A 6 20.93 -4.31 -10.98
C GLY A 6 20.80 -2.87 -11.48
N PHE A 7 19.59 -2.30 -11.44
CA PHE A 7 19.39 -0.88 -11.74
C PHE A 7 20.33 0.08 -10.98
N PRO A 8 20.65 -0.15 -9.68
CA PRO A 8 21.59 0.70 -8.96
C PRO A 8 23.01 0.72 -9.56
N ASP A 9 23.43 -0.34 -10.24
CA ASP A 9 24.78 -0.48 -10.78
C ASP A 9 24.94 0.14 -12.18
N LEU A 10 23.82 0.45 -12.85
CA LEU A 10 23.79 1.01 -14.21
C LEU A 10 23.99 2.53 -14.22
N HIS A 11 23.37 3.24 -13.29
CA HIS A 11 23.42 4.70 -13.24
C HIS A 11 24.84 5.26 -12.99
N PRO A 12 25.70 4.66 -12.16
CA PRO A 12 27.10 5.08 -12.02
C PRO A 12 27.92 4.95 -13.32
N LYS A 13 27.56 4.00 -14.19
CA LYS A 13 28.33 3.70 -15.43
C LYS A 13 27.83 4.46 -16.64
N HIS A 14 26.51 4.66 -16.73
CA HIS A 14 25.85 5.18 -17.93
C HIS A 14 25.19 6.54 -17.72
N GLY A 15 25.21 7.06 -16.49
CA GLY A 15 24.68 8.37 -16.15
C GLY A 15 23.22 8.34 -15.64
N PRO A 16 22.61 9.52 -15.49
CA PRO A 16 21.33 9.68 -14.79
C PRO A 16 20.12 9.13 -15.56
N LEU A 17 20.24 8.92 -16.87
CA LEU A 17 19.19 8.36 -17.73
C LEU A 17 19.76 7.16 -18.48
N VAL A 18 19.20 5.98 -18.24
CA VAL A 18 19.65 4.73 -18.85
C VAL A 18 18.49 4.06 -19.56
N ARG A 19 18.63 3.80 -20.86
CA ARG A 19 17.65 3.01 -21.61
C ARG A 19 17.85 1.52 -21.28
N VAL A 20 16.84 0.92 -20.64
CA VAL A 20 16.88 -0.49 -20.22
C VAL A 20 16.12 -1.40 -21.19
N GLY A 21 15.23 -0.83 -22.02
CA GLY A 21 14.52 -1.55 -23.06
C GLY A 21 14.07 -0.64 -24.21
N PRO A 22 13.43 -1.20 -25.25
CA PRO A 22 13.03 -0.45 -26.45
C PRO A 22 12.21 0.82 -26.12
N ASN A 23 11.28 0.70 -25.16
CA ASN A 23 10.43 1.79 -24.67
C ASN A 23 10.53 1.98 -23.15
N HIS A 24 11.69 1.66 -22.55
CA HIS A 24 11.88 1.73 -21.11
C HIS A 24 13.15 2.51 -20.77
N ILE A 25 13.00 3.59 -20.00
CA ILE A 25 14.09 4.43 -19.53
C ILE A 25 14.04 4.44 -18.01
N SER A 26 15.15 4.04 -17.38
CA SER A 26 15.39 4.24 -15.95
C SER A 26 15.98 5.62 -15.74
N ALA A 27 15.43 6.38 -14.79
CA ALA A 27 15.87 7.72 -14.45
C ALA A 27 16.23 7.79 -12.97
N SER A 28 17.45 8.27 -12.66
CA SER A 28 17.93 8.50 -11.29
C SER A 28 18.07 9.98 -10.93
N SER A 29 17.77 10.88 -11.87
CA SER A 29 17.91 12.34 -11.69
C SER A 29 16.64 12.94 -11.05
N PRO A 30 16.79 13.88 -10.08
CA PRO A 30 15.65 14.62 -9.52
C PRO A 30 14.89 15.45 -10.56
N GLU A 31 15.56 15.97 -11.58
CA GLU A 31 14.97 16.76 -12.65
C GLU A 31 13.96 15.93 -13.47
N ALA A 32 14.27 14.64 -13.67
CA ALA A 32 13.37 13.72 -14.36
C ALA A 32 12.07 13.46 -13.59
N LEU A 33 12.05 13.56 -12.25
CA LEU A 33 10.84 13.38 -11.46
C LEU A 33 9.75 14.37 -11.84
N ARG A 34 10.13 15.62 -12.09
CA ARG A 34 9.18 16.67 -12.51
C ARG A 34 8.56 16.32 -13.85
N ILE A 35 9.35 15.89 -14.83
CA ILE A 35 8.85 15.48 -16.15
C ILE A 35 7.90 14.27 -15.98
N ILE A 36 8.33 13.23 -15.26
CA ILE A 36 7.57 11.98 -15.14
C ILE A 36 6.25 12.16 -14.39
N HIS A 37 6.23 12.97 -13.32
CA HIS A 37 5.06 13.09 -12.43
C HIS A 37 4.19 14.32 -12.67
N VAL A 38 4.73 15.41 -13.25
CA VAL A 38 3.97 16.66 -13.47
C VAL A 38 3.39 16.72 -14.87
N GLU A 39 4.11 16.22 -15.88
CA GLU A 39 3.53 16.12 -17.21
C GLU A 39 2.43 15.06 -17.23
N LYS A 40 1.37 15.30 -18.00
CA LYS A 40 0.22 14.38 -18.13
C LYS A 40 0.58 13.20 -19.04
N LEU A 41 1.62 12.46 -18.67
CA LEU A 41 2.05 11.27 -19.37
C LEU A 41 0.99 10.16 -19.24
N ARG A 42 0.90 9.33 -20.27
CA ARG A 42 0.02 8.15 -20.24
C ARG A 42 0.57 7.13 -19.26
N ILE A 43 -0.29 6.61 -18.38
CA ILE A 43 0.08 5.55 -17.44
C ILE A 43 0.34 4.25 -18.21
N SER A 44 1.45 3.60 -17.88
CA SER A 44 1.94 2.40 -18.57
C SER A 44 0.93 1.22 -18.49
N PRO A 45 0.80 0.40 -19.55
CA PRO A 45 0.06 -0.87 -19.53
C PRO A 45 0.50 -1.86 -18.46
N MET A 46 1.73 -1.72 -17.94
CA MET A 46 2.22 -2.54 -16.83
C MET A 46 1.30 -2.51 -15.61
N TYR A 47 0.63 -1.39 -15.35
CA TYR A 47 -0.31 -1.28 -14.22
C TYR A 47 -1.58 -2.13 -14.41
N GLY A 48 -1.96 -2.44 -15.66
CA GLY A 48 -3.11 -3.30 -15.97
C GLY A 48 -2.93 -4.72 -15.45
N ILE A 49 -1.70 -5.22 -15.37
CA ILE A 49 -1.39 -6.56 -14.84
C ILE A 49 -1.77 -6.68 -13.36
N LEU A 50 -1.75 -5.57 -12.62
CA LEU A 50 -2.09 -5.52 -11.21
C LEU A 50 -3.60 -5.34 -10.96
N GLN A 51 -4.44 -5.32 -12.00
CA GLN A 51 -5.88 -5.20 -11.84
C GLN A 51 -6.48 -6.52 -11.32
N PRO A 52 -7.13 -6.50 -10.14
CA PRO A 52 -7.81 -7.69 -9.65
C PRO A 52 -9.00 -8.01 -10.54
N GLN A 53 -9.28 -9.30 -10.71
CA GLN A 53 -10.46 -9.80 -11.39
C GLN A 53 -11.41 -10.41 -10.37
N LEU A 54 -12.70 -10.12 -10.51
CA LEU A 54 -13.78 -10.71 -9.73
C LEU A 54 -14.81 -11.25 -10.72
N ASP A 55 -15.10 -12.55 -10.64
CA ASP A 55 -16.08 -13.23 -11.50
C ASP A 55 -15.86 -13.00 -13.01
N GLY A 56 -14.59 -12.95 -13.43
CA GLY A 56 -14.20 -12.72 -14.83
C GLY A 56 -14.24 -11.25 -15.27
N ALA A 57 -14.76 -10.34 -14.44
CA ALA A 57 -14.75 -8.90 -14.69
C ALA A 57 -13.52 -8.24 -14.07
N ILE A 58 -12.94 -7.29 -14.79
CA ILE A 58 -11.84 -6.47 -14.30
C ILE A 58 -12.38 -5.46 -13.28
N LEU A 59 -11.83 -5.48 -12.07
CA LEU A 59 -12.16 -4.51 -11.04
C LEU A 59 -11.17 -3.34 -11.10
N HIS A 60 -11.57 -2.25 -11.76
CA HIS A 60 -10.77 -1.04 -11.84
C HIS A 60 -10.63 -0.38 -10.47
N ASN A 61 -9.40 -0.27 -9.99
CA ASN A 61 -9.08 0.46 -8.77
C ASN A 61 -8.27 1.72 -9.09
N LEU A 62 -8.12 2.58 -8.07
CA LEU A 62 -7.43 3.86 -8.23
C LEU A 62 -5.94 3.70 -8.60
N PHE A 63 -5.29 2.60 -8.24
CA PHE A 63 -3.84 2.44 -8.41
C PHE A 63 -3.45 1.85 -9.76
N SER A 64 -4.31 1.02 -10.32
CA SER A 64 -4.02 0.24 -11.53
C SER A 64 -4.79 0.70 -12.76
N THR A 65 -5.69 1.68 -12.63
CA THR A 65 -6.39 2.26 -13.78
C THR A 65 -5.44 3.08 -14.64
N GLN A 66 -5.61 2.98 -15.96
CA GLN A 66 -4.88 3.79 -16.94
C GLN A 66 -5.73 4.97 -17.46
N ASP A 67 -7.03 4.96 -17.14
CA ASP A 67 -7.96 6.03 -17.50
C ASP A 67 -7.79 7.19 -16.52
N VAL A 68 -7.32 8.32 -17.05
CA VAL A 68 -7.06 9.55 -16.30
C VAL A 68 -8.36 10.17 -15.75
N GLY A 69 -9.45 10.07 -16.50
CA GLY A 69 -10.77 10.57 -16.09
C GLY A 69 -11.34 9.76 -14.93
N TYR A 70 -11.33 8.44 -15.05
CA TYR A 70 -11.73 7.51 -13.99
C TYR A 70 -10.87 7.72 -12.73
N HIS A 71 -9.55 7.77 -12.90
CA HIS A 71 -8.61 8.04 -11.80
C HIS A 71 -8.93 9.38 -11.11
N THR A 72 -9.13 10.45 -11.88
CA THR A 72 -9.41 11.78 -11.34
C THR A 72 -10.72 11.81 -10.58
N MET A 73 -11.78 11.20 -11.12
CA MET A 73 -13.07 11.09 -10.48
C MET A 73 -12.98 10.33 -9.16
N HIS A 74 -12.39 9.13 -9.17
CA HIS A 74 -12.25 8.29 -7.98
C HIS A 74 -11.34 8.94 -6.92
N LYS A 75 -10.24 9.55 -7.34
CA LYS A 75 -9.33 10.31 -6.45
C LYS A 75 -10.09 11.45 -5.76
N ARG A 76 -10.93 12.19 -6.48
CA ARG A 76 -11.75 13.26 -5.89
C ARG A 76 -12.75 12.72 -4.87
N ALA A 77 -13.41 11.60 -5.18
CA ALA A 77 -14.37 10.98 -4.28
C ALA A 77 -13.74 10.56 -2.94
N ILE A 78 -12.53 9.99 -2.95
CA ILE A 78 -11.86 9.58 -1.71
C ILE A 78 -11.03 10.70 -1.05
N GLY A 79 -10.68 11.74 -1.79
CA GLY A 79 -9.74 12.78 -1.35
C GLY A 79 -10.17 13.49 -0.08
N GLY A 80 -11.48 13.69 0.12
CA GLY A 80 -12.06 14.31 1.31
C GLY A 80 -11.69 13.58 2.62
N LEU A 81 -11.55 12.25 2.58
CA LEU A 81 -11.22 11.41 3.74
C LEU A 81 -9.78 11.61 4.23
N TYR A 82 -8.91 12.13 3.37
CA TYR A 82 -7.48 12.35 3.65
C TYR A 82 -7.13 13.83 3.85
N THR A 83 -8.14 14.68 4.08
CA THR A 83 -7.93 16.09 4.45
C THR A 83 -7.53 16.23 5.92
N ILE A 84 -6.84 17.33 6.27
CA ILE A 84 -6.43 17.59 7.67
C ILE A 84 -7.60 17.54 8.66
N PRO A 85 -8.80 18.13 8.37
CA PRO A 85 -9.95 18.01 9.27
C PRO A 85 -10.44 16.56 9.42
N ALA A 86 -10.55 15.80 8.33
CA ALA A 86 -10.95 14.38 8.38
C ALA A 86 -9.91 13.51 9.14
N LEU A 87 -8.63 13.87 9.02
CA LEU A 87 -7.55 13.19 9.70
C LEU A 87 -7.64 13.33 11.22
N LYS A 88 -8.10 14.47 11.76
CA LYS A 88 -8.29 14.62 13.23
C LYS A 88 -9.25 13.59 13.82
N TYR A 89 -10.37 13.34 13.14
CA TYR A 89 -11.33 12.31 13.56
C TYR A 89 -10.73 10.90 13.47
N THR A 90 -9.98 10.65 12.40
CA THR A 90 -9.27 9.38 12.18
C THR A 90 -8.14 9.16 13.19
N GLN A 91 -7.45 10.23 13.59
CA GLN A 91 -6.29 10.18 14.48
C GLN A 91 -6.64 9.58 15.85
N VAL A 92 -7.80 9.91 16.41
CA VAL A 92 -8.26 9.32 17.69
C VAL A 92 -8.42 7.81 17.57
N LYS A 93 -9.02 7.34 16.47
CA LYS A 93 -9.17 5.91 16.19
C LYS A 93 -7.81 5.23 15.99
N ILE A 94 -6.88 5.91 15.30
CA ILE A 94 -5.53 5.39 15.08
C ILE A 94 -4.80 5.28 16.43
N ALA A 95 -4.77 6.35 17.21
CA ALA A 95 -4.10 6.40 18.51
C ALA A 95 -4.59 5.30 19.46
N ARG A 96 -5.91 5.04 19.49
CA ARG A 96 -6.49 3.94 20.27
C ARG A 96 -5.95 2.58 19.83
N CYS A 97 -5.94 2.29 18.53
CA CYS A 97 -5.45 1.01 18.02
C CYS A 97 -3.92 0.87 18.23
N THR A 98 -3.15 1.95 18.09
CA THR A 98 -1.71 1.97 18.38
C THR A 98 -1.44 1.69 19.85
N ALA A 99 -2.26 2.21 20.77
CA ALA A 99 -2.13 1.96 22.20
C ALA A 99 -2.53 0.53 22.60
N LEU A 100 -3.52 -0.06 21.92
CA LEU A 100 -3.93 -1.45 22.17
C LEU A 100 -2.86 -2.46 21.74
N PHE A 101 -2.08 -2.16 20.71
CA PHE A 101 -1.05 -3.05 20.20
C PHE A 101 -0.03 -3.51 21.27
N PRO A 102 0.71 -2.61 21.94
CA PRO A 102 1.66 -3.01 22.97
C PRO A 102 0.96 -3.62 24.19
N GLN A 103 -0.29 -3.27 24.49
CA GLN A 103 -1.07 -3.93 25.55
C GLN A 103 -1.27 -5.41 25.23
N ARG A 104 -1.67 -5.75 23.99
CA ARG A 104 -1.81 -7.15 23.56
C ARG A 104 -0.49 -7.89 23.50
N LEU A 105 0.59 -7.23 23.10
CA LEU A 105 1.92 -7.83 23.16
C LEU A 105 2.32 -8.20 24.59
N LYS A 106 2.10 -7.28 25.55
CA LYS A 106 2.36 -7.54 26.98
C LYS A 106 1.52 -8.69 27.53
N GLU A 107 0.26 -8.80 27.13
CA GLU A 107 -0.60 -9.94 27.50
C GLU A 107 -0.04 -11.26 26.96
N PHE A 108 0.45 -11.26 25.72
CA PHE A 108 0.98 -12.45 25.06
C PHE A 108 2.29 -12.94 25.68
N THR A 109 3.14 -12.02 26.14
CA THR A 109 4.42 -12.35 26.81
C THR A 109 4.32 -12.39 28.33
N ARG A 110 3.10 -12.40 28.89
CA ARG A 110 2.88 -12.28 30.35
C ARG A 110 3.49 -13.43 31.15
N PHE A 111 3.45 -14.65 30.60
CA PHE A 111 3.86 -15.86 31.31
C PHE A 111 5.26 -16.34 30.94
N GLN A 112 5.70 -16.05 29.72
CA GLN A 112 7.03 -16.43 29.25
C GLN A 112 7.47 -15.52 28.09
N PRO A 113 8.80 -15.35 27.88
CA PRO A 113 9.33 -14.74 26.67
C PRO A 113 8.84 -15.51 25.44
N ALA A 114 8.33 -14.80 24.44
CA ALA A 114 7.88 -15.38 23.18
C ALA A 114 8.54 -14.65 22.00
N VAL A 115 8.95 -15.41 20.98
CA VAL A 115 9.40 -14.85 19.70
C VAL A 115 8.15 -14.48 18.90
N ILE A 116 7.97 -13.18 18.63
CA ILE A 116 6.80 -12.66 17.93
C ILE A 116 7.17 -12.33 16.49
N ASN A 117 6.41 -12.87 15.54
CA ASN A 117 6.54 -12.46 14.15
C ASN A 117 5.87 -11.09 13.95
N MET A 118 6.70 -10.05 13.89
CA MET A 118 6.23 -8.67 13.73
C MET A 118 5.51 -8.42 12.39
N SER A 119 5.87 -9.14 11.32
CA SER A 119 5.22 -8.99 10.02
C SER A 119 3.76 -9.46 10.05
N ALA A 120 3.49 -10.64 10.64
CA ALA A 120 2.14 -11.16 10.82
C ALA A 120 1.33 -10.30 11.81
N THR A 121 1.97 -9.83 12.88
CA THR A 121 1.29 -9.06 13.93
C THR A 121 0.85 -7.68 13.42
N ILE A 122 1.69 -6.98 12.64
CA ILE A 122 1.33 -5.69 12.02
C ILE A 122 0.18 -5.86 11.02
N LEU A 123 0.13 -6.96 10.26
CA LEU A 123 -0.97 -7.24 9.35
C LEU A 123 -2.31 -7.44 10.09
N LEU A 124 -2.32 -8.20 11.18
CA LEU A 124 -3.53 -8.39 12.02
C LEU A 124 -4.02 -7.08 12.63
N VAL A 125 -3.09 -6.25 13.07
CA VAL A 125 -3.37 -4.90 13.55
C VAL A 125 -3.96 -4.03 12.44
N ARG A 126 -3.43 -4.10 11.21
CA ARG A 126 -4.00 -3.43 10.02
C ARG A 126 -5.44 -3.85 9.74
N PHE A 127 -5.78 -5.12 9.92
CA PHE A 127 -7.18 -5.58 9.83
C PHE A 127 -8.06 -4.94 10.91
N SER A 128 -7.57 -4.85 12.14
CA SER A 128 -8.26 -4.16 13.25
C SER A 128 -8.43 -2.65 13.02
N TYR A 129 -7.47 -2.00 12.35
CA TYR A 129 -7.62 -0.59 11.95
C TYR A 129 -8.73 -0.43 10.90
N ARG A 130 -8.76 -1.31 9.89
CA ARG A 130 -9.70 -1.21 8.76
C ARG A 130 -11.15 -1.37 9.22
N SER A 131 -11.42 -2.27 10.16
CA SER A 131 -12.76 -2.46 10.72
C SER A 131 -13.24 -1.31 11.61
N ASN A 132 -12.34 -0.59 12.27
CA ASN A 132 -12.68 0.57 13.12
C ASN A 132 -12.76 1.89 12.35
N LEU A 133 -12.00 2.02 11.26
CA LEU A 133 -11.96 3.23 10.43
C LEU A 133 -13.19 3.32 9.51
N PHE A 134 -13.52 2.22 8.85
CA PHE A 134 -14.71 2.07 8.02
C PHE A 134 -15.73 1.25 8.83
N GLN A 135 -16.71 1.92 9.45
CA GLN A 135 -17.82 1.26 10.15
C GLN A 135 -18.58 0.37 9.16
N ALA A 136 -18.19 -0.89 9.10
CA ALA A 136 -18.92 -1.96 8.48
C ALA A 136 -18.96 -3.06 9.53
N ASP A 137 -20.05 -3.12 10.30
CA ASP A 137 -20.40 -4.17 11.27
C ASP A 137 -20.63 -5.55 10.61
N TRP A 138 -20.03 -5.82 9.45
CA TRP A 138 -20.27 -6.98 8.61
C TRP A 138 -19.33 -8.17 8.89
N ILE A 139 -18.42 -8.06 9.86
CA ILE A 139 -17.61 -9.21 10.31
C ILE A 139 -18.14 -9.64 11.68
N PRO A 140 -18.89 -10.76 11.75
CA PRO A 140 -19.35 -11.33 13.01
C PRO A 140 -18.15 -11.60 13.93
N ARG A 141 -18.19 -11.07 15.16
CA ARG A 141 -17.09 -11.14 16.16
C ARG A 141 -16.74 -12.58 16.56
N ASP A 142 -17.59 -13.53 16.21
CA ASP A 142 -17.48 -14.98 16.38
C ASP A 142 -16.41 -15.63 15.51
N ARG A 143 -16.01 -15.04 14.37
CA ARG A 143 -14.91 -15.60 13.53
C ARG A 143 -13.49 -15.27 14.03
N LEU A 144 -13.32 -14.34 14.97
CA LEU A 144 -12.00 -14.03 15.56
C LEU A 144 -11.54 -15.05 16.62
N ARG A 145 -12.37 -16.06 16.95
CA ARG A 145 -11.99 -17.14 17.88
C ARG A 145 -11.06 -18.19 17.26
N CYS A 146 -11.07 -18.35 15.94
CA CYS A 146 -10.30 -19.41 15.26
C CYS A 146 -8.80 -19.11 15.15
N ALA A 147 -8.36 -17.85 15.32
CA ALA A 147 -6.94 -17.48 15.23
C ALA A 147 -6.16 -17.70 16.54
N ARG A 148 -6.75 -18.39 17.54
CA ARG A 148 -6.12 -18.64 18.84
C ARG A 148 -5.33 -19.96 18.90
N HIS A 149 -5.19 -20.68 17.78
CA HIS A 149 -4.54 -22.00 17.70
C HIS A 149 -3.48 -22.08 16.57
N LEU A 150 -2.87 -20.95 16.20
CA LEU A 150 -1.67 -20.93 15.36
C LEU A 150 -0.57 -20.14 16.07
#